data_AF-A0AA39JAK6-F1
#
_entry.id   AF-A0AA39JAK6-F1
#
_cell.length_a   1.000
_cell.length_b   1.000
_cell.length_c   1.000
_cell.angle_alpha   90.00
_cell.angle_beta   90.00
_cell.angle_gamma   90.00
#
_symmetry.space_group_name_H-M   'P 1'
#
loop_
_entity.id
_entity.type
_entity.pdbx_description
1 polymer ?
#
loop_
_entity_poly.entity_id
_entity_poly.type
_entity_poly.pdbx_seq_one_letter_code
_entity_poly.pdbx_strand_id
1 'polypeptide(L)'
;MSDHHIIPSSSSRGRGIGFAPIAAKRSAPKRDITDGLSAGPVSTLTVPAADEEIVAIKDVRCIGSYNWTDNPSPTILVPGSPRIWRNKQTPFTVPEDSGYQFCDQNGYRLPTTPLLPILVAVDSVASGSDISSTTIDWPSVDFIIDRNGLRKLMGWVGERKQSFRIDLQLAGEKTVLCNRWEAKTKMKTFGSYGYSFEEAITCAAPGCETGVGGHHRIVTYDFNGLKMVVRFEVDACYVPEDPPLASVDELATEVASKATLSERPTSTHVVDETISLTVIAAGKSVANESTVELTTRKTGNAMQWKEKYLQLYFSQTPELFIGTQRNGCFTDVQRKTIQSLSYVGDNIQKRLRMLGKALYAIQTLVGKSGSTGRLSLVGKDKELLVYERATSDSCLPNDYLKRFSAWGIDSMAGSWNVSVIRRALW
;
A
#
# COMPACT_ATOMS: atom_id res chain seq x y z
N MET A 1 -71.76 28.84 14.81
CA MET A 1 -70.73 29.80 14.38
C MET A 1 -69.59 29.72 15.37
N SER A 2 -68.37 29.60 14.83
CA SER A 2 -67.07 29.79 15.47
C SER A 2 -66.60 28.74 16.48
N ASP A 3 -65.65 27.95 15.99
CA ASP A 3 -64.68 27.10 16.69
C ASP A 3 -63.91 27.86 17.77
N HIS A 4 -63.67 27.20 18.90
CA HIS A 4 -62.58 27.55 19.81
C HIS A 4 -61.73 26.31 20.13
N HIS A 5 -60.50 26.38 19.66
CA HIS A 5 -59.36 25.56 20.02
C HIS A 5 -59.14 25.49 21.54
N ILE A 6 -58.97 24.29 22.08
CA ILE A 6 -58.13 24.03 23.26
C ILE A 6 -57.33 22.74 23.00
N ILE A 7 -56.02 22.91 22.85
CA ILE A 7 -55.01 21.86 22.77
C ILE A 7 -54.50 21.62 24.21
N PRO A 8 -54.44 20.38 24.72
CA PRO A 8 -53.70 20.10 25.95
C PRO A 8 -52.21 19.91 25.63
N SER A 9 -51.39 20.64 26.37
CA SER A 9 -49.94 20.53 26.42
C SER A 9 -49.50 19.17 26.95
N SER A 10 -48.64 18.49 26.21
CA SER A 10 -47.80 17.43 26.76
C SER A 10 -46.33 17.72 26.41
N SER A 11 -45.59 18.12 27.44
CA SER A 11 -44.14 18.28 27.40
C SER A 11 -43.49 16.92 27.66
N SER A 12 -43.03 16.25 26.61
CA SER A 12 -42.06 15.16 26.74
C SER A 12 -40.73 15.60 26.11
N ARG A 13 -39.78 15.96 26.98
CA ARG A 13 -38.38 16.21 26.61
C ARG A 13 -37.74 14.89 26.18
N GLY A 14 -37.74 14.60 24.89
CA GLY A 14 -36.88 13.59 24.30
C GLY A 14 -35.42 14.04 24.40
N ARG A 15 -34.63 13.34 25.21
CA ARG A 15 -33.17 13.50 25.27
C ARG A 15 -32.59 13.10 23.91
N GLY A 16 -32.18 14.09 23.13
CA GLY A 16 -31.29 13.86 21.99
C GLY A 16 -29.98 13.28 22.51
N ILE A 17 -29.67 12.06 22.12
CA ILE A 17 -28.36 11.45 22.30
C ILE A 17 -27.42 12.22 21.37
N GLY A 18 -26.76 13.24 21.91
CA GLY A 18 -25.71 13.96 21.21
C GLY A 18 -24.54 13.01 20.97
N PHE A 19 -24.30 12.67 19.71
CA PHE A 19 -23.02 12.10 19.30
C PHE A 19 -21.93 13.13 19.62
N ALA A 20 -21.13 12.85 20.64
CA ALA A 20 -19.95 13.62 20.93
C ALA A 20 -19.02 13.57 19.70
N PRO A 21 -18.50 14.70 19.21
CA PRO A 21 -17.54 14.69 18.13
C PRO A 21 -16.30 13.93 18.60
N ILE A 22 -15.95 12.86 17.88
CA ILE A 22 -14.68 12.15 18.05
C ILE A 22 -13.59 13.21 17.91
N ALA A 23 -12.87 13.47 19.01
CA ALA A 23 -11.79 14.43 19.02
C ALA A 23 -10.79 14.09 17.92
N ALA A 24 -10.74 14.93 16.88
CA ALA A 24 -9.76 14.79 15.82
C ALA A 24 -8.37 14.86 16.46
N LYS A 25 -7.68 13.71 16.56
CA LYS A 25 -6.29 13.65 17.04
C LYS A 25 -5.49 14.68 16.26
N ARG A 26 -4.99 15.72 16.94
CA ARG A 26 -4.11 16.74 16.34
C ARG A 26 -2.98 16.02 15.60
N SER A 27 -2.69 16.45 14.37
CA SER A 27 -1.60 15.85 13.58
C SER A 27 -0.29 15.91 14.37
N ALA A 28 0.43 14.80 14.47
CA ALA A 28 1.73 14.77 15.13
C ALA A 28 2.66 15.87 14.57
N PRO A 29 3.52 16.47 15.41
CA PRO A 29 4.50 17.46 14.96
C PRO A 29 5.38 16.85 13.86
N LYS A 30 5.84 17.70 12.93
CA LYS A 30 6.73 17.27 11.85
C LYS A 30 8.05 16.79 12.46
N ARG A 31 8.41 15.54 12.21
CA ARG A 31 9.71 14.97 12.62
C ARG A 31 10.83 15.49 11.73
N ASP A 32 12.01 15.70 12.29
CA ASP A 32 13.21 15.95 11.50
C ASP A 32 13.64 14.68 10.78
N ILE A 33 14.18 14.81 9.57
CA ILE A 33 14.58 13.65 8.77
C ILE A 33 15.69 12.83 9.44
N THR A 34 16.47 13.47 10.31
CA THR A 34 17.55 12.85 11.09
C THR A 34 17.13 12.38 12.48
N ASP A 35 15.84 12.49 12.85
CA ASP A 35 15.35 12.03 14.15
C ASP A 35 15.65 10.54 14.37
N GLY A 36 16.33 10.22 15.48
CA GLY A 36 16.71 8.85 15.82
C GLY A 36 17.84 8.28 14.97
N LEU A 37 18.61 9.13 14.29
CA LEU A 37 19.85 8.77 13.60
C LEU A 37 21.08 9.16 14.41
N SER A 38 22.22 8.56 14.06
CA SER A 38 23.56 8.98 14.48
C SER A 38 23.84 10.45 14.14
N ALA A 39 24.79 11.07 14.86
CA ALA A 39 25.10 12.50 14.73
C ALA A 39 25.54 12.94 13.32
N GLY A 40 26.07 12.01 12.52
CA GLY A 40 26.52 12.25 11.16
C GLY A 40 26.42 10.99 10.31
N PRO A 41 26.51 11.11 8.98
CA PRO A 41 26.48 9.96 8.10
C PRO A 41 27.74 9.12 8.28
N VAL A 42 27.57 7.79 8.30
CA VAL A 42 28.68 6.83 8.36
C VAL A 42 29.28 6.54 6.99
N SER A 43 28.53 6.78 5.91
CA SER A 43 29.03 6.74 4.54
C SER A 43 28.11 7.52 3.58
N THR A 44 28.53 7.66 2.32
CA THR A 44 27.71 8.21 1.24
C THR A 44 27.73 7.24 0.08
N LEU A 45 26.55 6.86 -0.42
CA LEU A 45 26.44 6.07 -1.64
C LEU A 45 26.56 6.98 -2.86
N THR A 46 27.37 6.55 -3.83
CA THR A 46 27.54 7.22 -5.11
C THR A 46 26.60 6.61 -6.14
N VAL A 47 26.18 7.43 -7.11
CA VAL A 47 25.33 6.96 -8.20
C VAL A 47 26.16 6.03 -9.11
N PRO A 48 25.76 4.76 -9.30
CA PRO A 48 26.55 3.82 -10.11
C PRO A 48 26.54 4.19 -11.59
N ALA A 49 27.61 3.83 -12.31
CA ALA A 49 27.66 3.94 -13.76
C ALA A 49 26.73 2.92 -14.44
N ALA A 50 25.95 3.37 -15.42
CA ALA A 50 25.13 2.49 -16.25
C ALA A 50 26.03 1.67 -17.21
N ASP A 51 25.68 0.41 -17.43
CA ASP A 51 26.16 -0.39 -18.57
C ASP A 51 25.19 -0.28 -19.76
N GLU A 52 25.27 -1.21 -20.72
CA GLU A 52 24.48 -1.20 -21.96
C GLU A 52 23.25 -2.12 -21.92
N GLU A 53 23.06 -2.93 -20.86
CA GLU A 53 21.95 -3.89 -20.81
C GLU A 53 20.56 -3.23 -20.63
N ILE A 54 19.54 -3.81 -21.24
CA ILE A 54 18.17 -3.32 -21.10
C ILE A 54 17.57 -3.88 -19.81
N VAL A 55 17.00 -3.01 -18.99
CA VAL A 55 16.33 -3.39 -17.75
C VAL A 55 14.82 -3.44 -17.98
N ALA A 56 14.25 -4.61 -17.72
CA ALA A 56 12.82 -4.85 -17.73
C ALA A 56 12.42 -5.58 -16.45
N ILE A 57 11.24 -5.27 -15.95
CA ILE A 57 10.59 -6.06 -14.90
C ILE A 57 10.04 -7.34 -15.55
N LYS A 58 10.28 -8.49 -14.94
CA LYS A 58 9.86 -9.81 -15.43
C LYS A 58 9.14 -10.59 -14.33
N ASP A 59 8.41 -11.63 -14.72
CA ASP A 59 7.80 -12.61 -13.80
C ASP A 59 6.89 -11.97 -12.72
N VAL A 60 6.13 -10.97 -13.13
CA VAL A 60 5.23 -10.21 -12.25
C VAL A 60 4.10 -11.11 -11.77
N ARG A 61 3.93 -11.19 -10.45
CA ARG A 61 2.82 -11.91 -9.82
C ARG A 61 2.28 -11.13 -8.64
N CYS A 62 0.95 -11.06 -8.55
CA CYS A 62 0.29 -10.61 -7.33
C CYS A 62 0.31 -11.72 -6.30
N ILE A 63 0.84 -11.42 -5.11
CA ILE A 63 1.03 -12.42 -4.04
C ILE A 63 0.22 -12.11 -2.80
N GLY A 64 -0.41 -10.93 -2.74
CA GLY A 64 -1.31 -10.54 -1.67
C GLY A 64 -1.82 -9.13 -1.87
N SER A 65 -2.83 -8.77 -1.10
CA SER A 65 -3.36 -7.41 -1.06
C SER A 65 -4.17 -7.20 0.21
N TYR A 66 -4.44 -5.94 0.55
CA TYR A 66 -5.29 -5.61 1.69
C TYR A 66 -5.86 -4.19 1.62
N ASN A 67 -6.94 -3.95 2.35
CA ASN A 67 -7.41 -2.61 2.71
C ASN A 67 -7.30 -2.42 4.23
N TRP A 68 -6.97 -1.23 4.69
CA TRP A 68 -7.15 -0.86 6.09
C TRP A 68 -8.61 -0.54 6.39
N THR A 69 -9.07 -0.76 7.63
CA THR A 69 -10.35 -0.24 8.11
C THR A 69 -10.15 0.92 9.09
N ASP A 70 -11.24 1.56 9.53
CA ASP A 70 -11.19 2.61 10.57
C ASP A 70 -11.45 2.08 11.98
N ASN A 71 -11.28 0.77 12.19
CA ASN A 71 -11.38 0.19 13.52
C ASN A 71 -10.35 0.83 14.48
N PRO A 72 -10.67 0.92 15.79
CA PRO A 72 -9.74 1.44 16.78
C PRO A 72 -8.44 0.63 16.87
N SER A 73 -8.54 -0.70 16.76
CA SER A 73 -7.39 -1.60 16.64
C SER A 73 -6.96 -1.74 15.18
N PRO A 74 -5.65 -1.88 14.90
CA PRO A 74 -5.16 -2.10 13.54
C PRO A 74 -5.85 -3.31 12.90
N THR A 75 -6.63 -3.07 11.85
CA THR A 75 -7.43 -4.10 11.19
C THR A 75 -7.32 -3.95 9.68
N ILE A 76 -7.09 -5.07 8.99
CA ILE A 76 -7.04 -5.16 7.53
C ILE A 76 -8.08 -6.14 6.99
N LEU A 77 -8.60 -5.83 5.81
CA LEU A 77 -9.40 -6.72 4.97
C LEU A 77 -8.44 -7.43 4.02
N VAL A 78 -8.49 -8.77 3.95
CA VAL A 78 -7.62 -9.57 3.07
C VAL A 78 -8.47 -10.55 2.25
N PRO A 79 -8.28 -10.65 0.91
CA PRO A 79 -7.34 -9.85 0.09
C PRO A 79 -7.74 -8.37 -0.01
N GLY A 80 -8.92 -7.99 0.46
CA GLY A 80 -9.50 -6.69 0.14
C GLY A 80 -9.74 -6.54 -1.36
N SER A 81 -10.09 -5.33 -1.80
CA SER A 81 -10.25 -4.99 -3.21
C SER A 81 -10.04 -3.48 -3.44
N PRO A 82 -9.50 -3.08 -4.60
CA PRO A 82 -9.51 -1.69 -5.02
C PRO A 82 -10.94 -1.21 -5.32
N ARG A 83 -11.10 0.11 -5.42
CA ARG A 83 -12.41 0.70 -5.75
C ARG A 83 -12.77 0.39 -7.20
N ILE A 84 -14.05 0.17 -7.49
CA ILE A 84 -14.53 -0.15 -8.84
C ILE A 84 -14.77 1.15 -9.61
N TRP A 85 -14.17 1.25 -10.80
CA TRP A 85 -14.38 2.34 -11.75
C TRP A 85 -15.82 2.39 -12.25
N ARG A 86 -16.47 3.55 -12.15
CA ARG A 86 -17.89 3.73 -12.49
C ARG A 86 -18.15 4.32 -13.88
N ASN A 87 -17.09 4.66 -14.62
CA ASN A 87 -17.19 5.29 -15.93
C ASN A 87 -18.19 6.47 -15.99
N LYS A 88 -18.14 7.36 -15.00
CA LYS A 88 -19.06 8.50 -14.89
C LYS A 88 -18.92 9.43 -16.10
N GLN A 89 -20.04 9.81 -16.69
CA GLN A 89 -20.08 10.73 -17.83
C GLN A 89 -19.65 12.15 -17.41
N THR A 90 -18.82 12.78 -18.26
CA THR A 90 -18.41 14.18 -18.12
C THR A 90 -19.37 15.12 -18.88
N PRO A 91 -19.57 16.37 -18.42
CA PRO A 91 -18.89 16.98 -17.28
C PRO A 91 -19.53 16.63 -15.93
N PHE A 92 -18.74 16.68 -14.87
CA PHE A 92 -19.24 16.64 -13.50
C PHE A 92 -18.38 17.48 -12.57
N THR A 93 -18.95 17.90 -11.43
CA THR A 93 -18.26 18.74 -10.45
C THR A 93 -18.09 17.98 -9.15
N VAL A 94 -16.95 18.19 -8.49
CA VAL A 94 -16.64 17.65 -7.17
C VAL A 94 -16.21 18.79 -6.23
N PRO A 95 -16.40 18.65 -4.91
CA PRO A 95 -15.85 19.61 -3.95
C PRO A 95 -14.32 19.57 -3.95
N GLU A 96 -13.71 20.59 -3.36
CA GLU A 96 -12.28 20.56 -3.04
C GLU A 96 -11.96 19.47 -2.03
N ASP A 97 -10.78 18.87 -2.18
CA ASP A 97 -10.26 17.92 -1.21
C ASP A 97 -10.13 18.61 0.15
N SER A 98 -10.66 17.95 1.18
CA SER A 98 -10.62 18.45 2.56
C SER A 98 -10.21 17.35 3.52
N GLY A 99 -9.84 17.74 4.74
CA GLY A 99 -9.44 16.81 5.80
C GLY A 99 -7.97 16.38 5.72
N TYR A 100 -7.72 15.13 6.07
CA TYR A 100 -6.38 14.55 6.14
C TYR A 100 -6.31 13.28 5.33
N GLN A 101 -5.21 13.12 4.60
CA GLN A 101 -4.93 11.93 3.82
C GLN A 101 -3.67 11.26 4.31
N PHE A 102 -3.67 9.93 4.27
CA PHE A 102 -2.49 9.15 4.59
C PHE A 102 -1.47 9.34 3.48
N CYS A 103 -0.26 9.72 3.84
CA CYS A 103 0.87 9.54 2.95
C CYS A 103 1.59 8.23 3.26
N ASP A 104 1.56 7.75 4.50
CA ASP A 104 2.02 6.42 4.91
C ASP A 104 1.03 5.80 5.90
N GLN A 105 0.12 4.97 5.37
CA GLN A 105 -0.96 4.39 6.17
C GLN A 105 -0.47 3.28 7.10
N ASN A 106 0.46 2.45 6.64
CA ASN A 106 1.06 1.41 7.48
C ASN A 106 1.85 2.02 8.64
N GLY A 107 2.71 3.01 8.37
CA GLY A 107 3.43 3.71 9.45
C GLY A 107 2.52 4.48 10.41
N TYR A 108 1.31 4.87 9.98
CA TYR A 108 0.31 5.43 10.89
C TYR A 108 -0.37 4.37 11.75
N ARG A 109 -0.81 3.25 11.16
CA ARG A 109 -1.64 2.23 11.81
C ARG A 109 -0.80 1.26 12.65
N LEU A 110 0.41 0.93 12.21
CA LEU A 110 1.39 0.05 12.87
C LEU A 110 2.79 0.69 12.83
N PRO A 111 3.05 1.74 13.64
CA PRO A 111 4.30 2.49 13.59
C PRO A 111 5.55 1.67 13.98
N THR A 112 5.40 0.64 14.82
CA THR A 112 6.51 -0.22 15.28
C THR A 112 6.86 -1.31 14.27
N THR A 113 5.86 -1.89 13.58
CA THR A 113 6.05 -2.98 12.62
C THR A 113 5.32 -2.72 11.29
N PRO A 114 5.65 -1.63 10.58
CA PRO A 114 4.90 -1.17 9.40
C PRO A 114 4.94 -2.13 8.20
N LEU A 115 5.89 -3.07 8.17
CA LEU A 115 5.98 -4.09 7.13
C LEU A 115 5.14 -5.34 7.44
N LEU A 116 4.66 -5.52 8.67
CA LEU A 116 3.90 -6.70 9.08
C LEU A 116 2.66 -6.99 8.21
N PRO A 117 1.83 -5.99 7.83
CA PRO A 117 0.67 -6.23 6.96
C PRO A 117 1.01 -6.88 5.63
N ILE A 118 2.24 -6.68 5.11
CA ILE A 118 2.67 -7.30 3.85
C ILE A 118 2.75 -8.81 4.02
N LEU A 119 3.44 -9.29 5.05
CA LEU A 119 3.64 -10.73 5.25
C LEU A 119 2.33 -11.40 5.67
N VAL A 120 1.55 -10.75 6.55
CA VAL A 120 0.25 -11.28 6.99
C VAL A 120 -0.72 -11.43 5.82
N ALA A 121 -0.84 -10.43 4.95
CA ALA A 121 -1.71 -10.52 3.79
C ALA A 121 -1.28 -11.63 2.81
N VAL A 122 0.03 -11.78 2.57
CA VAL A 122 0.56 -12.86 1.72
C VAL A 122 0.26 -14.24 2.32
N ASP A 123 0.45 -14.44 3.61
CA ASP A 123 0.15 -15.72 4.27
C ASP A 123 -1.33 -16.05 4.23
N SER A 124 -2.18 -15.06 4.50
CA SER A 124 -3.63 -15.24 4.50
C SER A 124 -4.16 -15.63 3.12
N VAL A 125 -3.61 -15.03 2.05
CA VAL A 125 -3.95 -15.42 0.68
C VAL A 125 -3.42 -16.82 0.35
N ALA A 126 -2.17 -17.13 0.72
CA ALA A 126 -1.57 -18.45 0.46
C ALA A 126 -2.27 -19.60 1.21
N SER A 127 -2.89 -19.31 2.36
CA SER A 127 -3.65 -20.28 3.18
C SER A 127 -5.11 -20.42 2.72
N GLY A 128 -5.60 -19.50 1.87
CA GLY A 128 -6.95 -19.53 1.31
C GLY A 128 -7.07 -20.48 0.12
N SER A 129 -8.31 -20.88 -0.18
CA SER A 129 -8.63 -21.80 -1.28
C SER A 129 -8.70 -21.15 -2.67
N ASP A 130 -8.50 -19.83 -2.78
CA ASP A 130 -8.74 -19.06 -4.00
C ASP A 130 -7.45 -18.40 -4.51
N ILE A 131 -7.09 -18.76 -5.76
CA ILE A 131 -5.93 -18.35 -6.57
C ILE A 131 -4.59 -19.03 -6.24
N SER A 132 -4.15 -19.90 -7.17
CA SER A 132 -2.76 -20.32 -7.45
C SER A 132 -1.75 -20.13 -6.30
N SER A 133 -1.94 -20.84 -5.18
CA SER A 133 -1.14 -20.69 -3.96
C SER A 133 0.34 -20.94 -4.25
N THR A 134 1.08 -19.86 -4.54
CA THR A 134 2.53 -19.92 -4.56
C THR A 134 2.99 -19.44 -3.21
N THR A 135 3.29 -20.40 -2.34
CA THR A 135 4.05 -20.13 -1.13
C THR A 135 5.31 -19.35 -1.50
N ILE A 136 5.52 -18.21 -0.83
CA ILE A 136 6.70 -17.39 -1.07
C ILE A 136 7.86 -17.98 -0.28
N ASP A 137 8.89 -18.38 -1.02
CA ASP A 137 10.20 -18.69 -0.46
C ASP A 137 10.89 -17.39 -0.01
N TRP A 138 10.59 -16.93 1.21
CA TRP A 138 11.09 -15.68 1.76
C TRP A 138 12.62 -15.54 1.75
N PRO A 139 13.43 -16.58 2.07
CA PRO A 139 14.90 -16.52 1.97
C PRO A 139 15.43 -16.17 0.57
N SER A 140 14.67 -16.49 -0.50
CA SER A 140 15.07 -16.13 -1.87
C SER A 140 14.82 -14.66 -2.23
N VAL A 141 14.01 -13.93 -1.47
CA VAL A 141 13.66 -12.52 -1.74
C VAL A 141 14.86 -11.62 -1.44
N ASP A 142 15.15 -10.68 -2.33
CA ASP A 142 16.25 -9.72 -2.15
C ASP A 142 15.79 -8.43 -1.48
N PHE A 143 14.59 -7.94 -1.82
CA PHE A 143 14.05 -6.69 -1.29
C PHE A 143 12.57 -6.78 -0.95
N ILE A 144 12.19 -6.22 0.20
CA ILE A 144 10.80 -5.83 0.50
C ILE A 144 10.76 -4.30 0.56
N ILE A 145 10.06 -3.67 -0.38
CA ILE A 145 10.10 -2.20 -0.52
C ILE A 145 8.77 -1.64 -1.02
N ASP A 146 8.49 -0.40 -0.65
CA ASP A 146 7.42 0.36 -1.29
C ASP A 146 7.79 0.84 -2.70
N ARG A 147 6.79 0.87 -3.59
CA ARG A 147 6.91 1.60 -4.85
C ARG A 147 7.32 3.06 -4.66
N ASN A 148 6.91 3.69 -3.55
CA ASN A 148 7.38 5.01 -3.16
C ASN A 148 8.91 5.07 -2.93
N GLY A 149 9.47 4.06 -2.25
CA GLY A 149 10.90 3.92 -2.03
C GLY A 149 11.67 3.78 -3.34
N LEU A 150 11.20 2.91 -4.25
CA LEU A 150 11.79 2.76 -5.59
C LEU A 150 11.77 4.07 -6.38
N ARG A 151 10.67 4.83 -6.33
CA ARG A 151 10.59 6.16 -6.99
C ARG A 151 11.53 7.19 -6.37
N LYS A 152 11.73 7.17 -5.04
CA LYS A 152 12.73 8.01 -4.36
C LYS A 152 14.13 7.64 -4.81
N LEU A 153 14.49 6.35 -4.84
CA LEU A 153 15.79 5.91 -5.35
C LEU A 153 15.99 6.24 -6.83
N MET A 154 14.95 6.11 -7.68
CA MET A 154 14.99 6.58 -9.07
C MET A 154 15.23 8.08 -9.21
N GLY A 155 14.63 8.88 -8.34
CA GLY A 155 14.88 10.31 -8.28
C GLY A 155 16.35 10.59 -7.96
N TRP A 156 16.94 9.87 -7.00
CA TRP A 156 18.34 10.04 -6.61
C TRP A 156 19.30 9.66 -7.73
N VAL A 157 19.17 8.47 -8.34
CA VAL A 157 20.04 8.09 -9.49
C VAL A 157 19.82 9.00 -10.71
N GLY A 158 18.66 9.66 -10.80
CA GLY A 158 18.36 10.70 -11.78
C GLY A 158 18.82 12.11 -11.36
N GLU A 159 19.61 12.23 -10.30
CA GLU A 159 20.13 13.48 -9.71
C GLU A 159 19.04 14.51 -9.34
N ARG A 160 17.84 14.03 -9.01
CA ARG A 160 16.75 14.89 -8.56
C ARG A 160 17.08 15.41 -7.16
N LYS A 161 16.99 16.73 -6.98
CA LYS A 161 16.99 17.34 -5.65
C LYS A 161 15.70 16.95 -4.93
N GLN A 162 15.82 16.16 -3.87
CA GLN A 162 14.71 15.72 -3.05
C GLN A 162 15.22 15.33 -1.67
N SER A 163 14.36 15.48 -0.66
CA SER A 163 14.62 14.99 0.69
C SER A 163 13.75 13.78 0.97
N PHE A 164 14.37 12.67 1.36
CA PHE A 164 13.66 11.46 1.76
C PHE A 164 14.49 10.60 2.69
N ARG A 165 13.81 9.73 3.43
CA ARG A 165 14.44 8.71 4.26
C ARG A 165 13.82 7.33 3.99
N ILE A 166 14.67 6.32 3.96
CA ILE A 166 14.29 4.89 3.91
C ILE A 166 15.09 4.19 5.00
N ASP A 167 14.40 3.57 5.94
CA ASP A 167 15.03 2.80 7.01
C ASP A 167 15.29 1.38 6.51
N LEU A 168 16.48 0.87 6.77
CA LEU A 168 16.95 -0.42 6.25
C LEU A 168 17.27 -1.38 7.39
N GLN A 169 16.89 -2.64 7.19
CA GLN A 169 17.20 -3.75 8.07
C GLN A 169 17.47 -5.01 7.24
N LEU A 170 18.48 -5.78 7.63
CA LEU A 170 18.72 -7.11 7.07
C LEU A 170 17.77 -8.13 7.70
N ALA A 171 17.13 -8.96 6.87
CA ALA A 171 16.39 -10.14 7.28
C ALA A 171 17.00 -11.38 6.61
N GLY A 172 17.22 -12.43 7.40
CA GLY A 172 17.93 -13.61 6.93
C GLY A 172 19.35 -13.28 6.49
N GLU A 173 19.79 -13.88 5.39
CA GLU A 173 21.15 -13.71 4.86
C GLU A 173 21.28 -12.51 3.90
N LYS A 174 20.24 -12.21 3.13
CA LYS A 174 20.35 -11.25 2.02
C LYS A 174 19.17 -10.28 1.86
N THR A 175 18.03 -10.53 2.51
CA THR A 175 16.83 -9.74 2.24
C THR A 175 16.93 -8.38 2.90
N VAL A 176 16.82 -7.32 2.11
CA VAL A 176 16.76 -5.95 2.61
C VAL A 176 15.30 -5.55 2.82
N LEU A 177 14.97 -5.29 4.08
CA LEU A 177 13.70 -4.67 4.46
C LEU A 177 13.85 -3.16 4.34
N CYS A 178 13.08 -2.57 3.43
CA CYS A 178 13.05 -1.12 3.22
C CYS A 178 11.77 -0.55 3.83
N ASN A 179 11.89 0.00 5.04
CA ASN A 179 10.79 0.68 5.69
C ASN A 179 10.68 2.14 5.22
N ARG A 180 9.47 2.53 4.88
CA ARG A 180 9.17 3.91 4.51
C ARG A 180 9.22 4.79 5.75
N TRP A 181 9.91 5.92 5.61
CA TRP A 181 9.90 6.97 6.62
C TRP A 181 9.28 8.24 6.02
N GLU A 182 8.32 8.82 6.75
CA GLU A 182 7.73 10.11 6.45
C GLU A 182 7.75 11.02 7.67
N ALA A 183 8.03 12.32 7.45
CA ALA A 183 8.06 13.32 8.53
C ALA A 183 6.69 13.47 9.21
N LYS A 184 5.62 13.18 8.47
CA LYS A 184 4.25 13.01 8.93
C LYS A 184 3.66 11.82 8.19
N THR A 185 2.82 11.03 8.83
CA THR A 185 2.13 9.90 8.18
C THR A 185 0.77 10.31 7.60
N LYS A 186 0.24 11.48 8.04
CA LYS A 186 -0.94 12.16 7.48
C LYS A 186 -0.61 13.58 7.06
N MET A 187 -1.18 14.00 5.94
CA MET A 187 -1.05 15.34 5.40
C MET A 187 -2.43 15.98 5.26
N LYS A 188 -2.54 17.27 5.59
CA LYS A 188 -3.77 18.03 5.35
C LYS A 188 -3.91 18.26 3.85
N THR A 189 -5.08 17.96 3.29
CA THR A 189 -5.41 18.25 1.89
C THR A 189 -6.15 19.57 1.79
N PHE A 190 -5.77 20.38 0.81
CA PHE A 190 -6.43 21.65 0.50
C PHE A 190 -6.07 22.06 -0.93
N GLY A 191 -7.03 22.66 -1.66
CA GLY A 191 -6.79 23.23 -2.99
C GLY A 191 -6.49 22.22 -4.10
N SER A 192 -6.76 20.94 -3.87
CA SER A 192 -6.72 19.86 -4.87
C SER A 192 -8.11 19.24 -5.04
N TYR A 193 -8.28 18.42 -6.08
CA TYR A 193 -9.54 17.73 -6.39
C TYR A 193 -9.30 16.25 -6.69
N GLY A 194 -8.17 15.70 -6.23
CA GLY A 194 -7.74 14.33 -6.57
C GLY A 194 -8.60 13.30 -5.88
N TYR A 195 -8.72 13.42 -4.56
CA TYR A 195 -9.46 12.46 -3.74
C TYR A 195 -10.96 12.55 -4.00
N SER A 196 -11.51 13.77 -4.10
CA SER A 196 -12.92 13.96 -4.45
C SER A 196 -13.24 13.49 -5.88
N PHE A 197 -12.27 13.54 -6.81
CA PHE A 197 -12.42 12.91 -8.12
C PHE A 197 -12.47 11.39 -8.04
N GLU A 198 -11.51 10.77 -7.33
CA GLU A 198 -11.47 9.32 -7.10
C GLU A 198 -12.78 8.83 -6.49
N GLU A 199 -13.26 9.49 -5.43
CA GLU A 199 -14.52 9.16 -4.78
C GLU A 199 -15.73 9.31 -5.72
N ALA A 200 -15.77 10.37 -6.53
CA ALA A 200 -16.90 10.63 -7.43
C ALA A 200 -16.97 9.64 -8.60
N ILE A 201 -15.85 9.04 -8.99
CA ILE A 201 -15.74 8.20 -10.19
C ILE A 201 -15.53 6.72 -9.91
N THR A 202 -15.43 6.35 -8.63
CA THR A 202 -15.30 4.97 -8.19
C THR A 202 -16.27 4.65 -7.04
N CYS A 203 -16.57 3.37 -6.80
CA CYS A 203 -17.27 2.91 -5.61
C CYS A 203 -16.48 1.83 -4.88
N ALA A 204 -16.77 1.62 -3.59
CA ALA A 204 -16.22 0.47 -2.88
C ALA A 204 -16.63 -0.83 -3.57
N ALA A 205 -15.72 -1.80 -3.63
CA ALA A 205 -16.04 -3.14 -4.06
C ALA A 205 -16.85 -3.87 -2.97
N PRO A 206 -17.71 -4.84 -3.36
CA PRO A 206 -18.47 -5.64 -2.41
C PRO A 206 -17.60 -6.24 -1.31
N GLY A 207 -17.97 -5.98 -0.06
CA GLY A 207 -17.27 -6.45 1.13
C GLY A 207 -16.07 -5.61 1.56
N CYS A 208 -15.73 -4.54 0.84
CA CYS A 208 -14.69 -3.59 1.21
C CYS A 208 -15.24 -2.18 1.54
N GLU A 209 -16.53 -2.06 1.86
CA GLU A 209 -17.22 -0.80 2.14
C GLU A 209 -16.69 -0.09 3.39
N THR A 210 -16.15 -0.84 4.35
CA THR A 210 -15.50 -0.31 5.55
C THR A 210 -14.00 -0.07 5.37
N GLY A 211 -13.47 -0.36 4.18
CA GLY A 211 -12.11 -0.01 3.81
C GLY A 211 -11.93 1.51 3.80
N VAL A 212 -10.86 1.99 4.42
CA VAL A 212 -10.51 3.42 4.48
C VAL A 212 -9.10 3.66 3.94
N GLY A 213 -8.94 4.80 3.27
CA GLY A 213 -7.71 5.10 2.52
C GLY A 213 -7.66 4.25 1.24
N GLY A 214 -6.48 3.69 0.97
CA GLY A 214 -6.21 2.98 -0.28
C GLY A 214 -6.26 1.45 -0.18
N HIS A 215 -6.44 0.80 -1.33
CA HIS A 215 -6.18 -0.63 -1.48
C HIS A 215 -4.70 -0.86 -1.74
N HIS A 216 -4.05 -1.68 -0.92
CA HIS A 216 -2.63 -1.98 -1.03
C HIS A 216 -2.44 -3.33 -1.72
N ARG A 217 -1.77 -3.32 -2.87
CA ARG A 217 -1.35 -4.53 -3.58
C ARG A 217 0.09 -4.88 -3.25
N ILE A 218 0.38 -6.17 -3.21
CA ILE A 218 1.72 -6.73 -2.99
C ILE A 218 2.03 -7.62 -4.19
N VAL A 219 3.09 -7.25 -4.93
CA VAL A 219 3.56 -8.02 -6.08
C VAL A 219 4.97 -8.52 -5.83
N THR A 220 5.33 -9.61 -6.51
CA THR A 220 6.71 -10.02 -6.69
C THR A 220 7.08 -9.98 -8.17
N TYR A 221 8.33 -9.64 -8.45
CA TYR A 221 8.89 -9.66 -9.80
C TYR A 221 10.42 -9.71 -9.76
N ASP A 222 11.03 -10.08 -10.87
CA ASP A 222 12.46 -9.84 -11.12
C ASP A 222 12.68 -8.41 -11.58
N PHE A 223 13.63 -7.72 -10.94
CA PHE A 223 14.15 -6.44 -11.41
C PHE A 223 15.68 -6.51 -11.48
N ASN A 224 16.21 -6.67 -12.68
CA ASN A 224 17.65 -6.72 -12.92
C ASN A 224 18.33 -7.88 -12.15
N GLY A 225 17.69 -9.05 -12.10
CA GLY A 225 18.19 -10.23 -11.38
C GLY A 225 17.91 -10.24 -9.88
N LEU A 226 17.25 -9.19 -9.35
CA LEU A 226 16.84 -9.11 -7.95
C LEU A 226 15.37 -9.52 -7.81
N LYS A 227 15.10 -10.47 -6.90
CA LYS A 227 13.74 -10.88 -6.57
C LYS A 227 13.10 -9.86 -5.63
N MET A 228 12.21 -9.05 -6.17
CA MET A 228 11.55 -7.96 -5.45
C MET A 228 10.22 -8.43 -4.87
N VAL A 229 9.87 -7.89 -3.70
CA VAL A 229 8.50 -7.82 -3.19
C VAL A 229 8.16 -6.34 -3.01
N VAL A 230 7.15 -5.88 -3.74
CA VAL A 230 6.81 -4.46 -3.83
C VAL A 230 5.37 -4.21 -3.42
N ARG A 231 5.19 -3.32 -2.45
CA ARG A 231 3.87 -2.83 -2.03
C ARG A 231 3.55 -1.50 -2.70
N PHE A 232 2.31 -1.31 -3.12
CA PHE A 232 1.79 -0.04 -3.61
C PHE A 232 0.28 0.07 -3.44
N GLU A 233 -0.22 1.30 -3.43
CA GLU A 233 -1.65 1.59 -3.53
C GLU A 233 -2.14 1.42 -4.98
N VAL A 234 -3.34 0.87 -5.14
CA VAL A 234 -4.10 0.82 -6.39
C VAL A 234 -5.37 1.66 -6.23
N ASP A 235 -5.55 2.64 -7.11
CA ASP A 235 -6.65 3.60 -7.00
C ASP A 235 -7.99 2.98 -7.42
N ALA A 236 -7.99 2.21 -8.52
CA ALA A 236 -9.19 1.58 -9.03
C ALA A 236 -8.94 0.27 -9.78
N CYS A 237 -10.02 -0.47 -10.02
CA CYS A 237 -10.08 -1.51 -11.03
C CYS A 237 -11.36 -1.39 -11.87
N TYR A 238 -11.37 -2.05 -13.03
CA TYR A 238 -12.63 -2.38 -13.70
C TYR A 238 -13.03 -3.81 -13.40
N VAL A 239 -14.35 -4.04 -13.31
CA VAL A 239 -14.91 -5.40 -13.39
C VAL A 239 -14.94 -5.73 -14.88
N PRO A 240 -14.34 -6.85 -15.34
CA PRO A 240 -14.57 -7.32 -16.70
C PRO A 240 -16.09 -7.39 -16.93
N GLU A 241 -16.60 -6.96 -18.08
CA GLU A 241 -18.02 -7.17 -18.39
C GLU A 241 -18.32 -8.66 -18.21
N ASP A 242 -19.25 -8.98 -17.31
CA ASP A 242 -19.71 -10.36 -17.17
C ASP A 242 -20.17 -10.83 -18.56
N PRO A 243 -19.75 -12.03 -19.02
CA PRO A 243 -20.45 -12.64 -20.14
C PRO A 243 -21.97 -12.66 -19.80
N PRO A 244 -22.86 -12.51 -20.80
CA PRO A 244 -24.28 -12.30 -20.58
C PRO A 244 -24.83 -13.30 -19.57
N LEU A 245 -25.35 -12.75 -18.46
CA LEU A 245 -25.97 -13.40 -17.29
C LEU A 245 -26.20 -14.90 -17.45
N ALA A 246 -25.35 -15.70 -16.80
CA ALA A 246 -25.76 -17.03 -16.37
C ALA A 246 -26.90 -16.90 -15.34
N SER A 247 -27.65 -18.00 -15.19
CA SER A 247 -29.03 -18.07 -14.69
C SER A 247 -29.35 -17.37 -13.36
N VAL A 248 -30.66 -17.11 -13.18
CA VAL A 248 -31.33 -16.48 -12.03
C VAL A 248 -30.93 -17.05 -10.65
N ASP A 249 -30.30 -18.23 -10.59
CA ASP A 249 -29.75 -18.83 -9.35
C ASP A 249 -28.48 -18.13 -8.83
N GLU A 250 -27.66 -17.48 -9.68
CA GLU A 250 -26.46 -16.77 -9.21
C GLU A 250 -26.81 -15.44 -8.51
N LEU A 251 -27.89 -14.79 -8.93
CA LEU A 251 -28.37 -13.54 -8.33
C LEU A 251 -28.85 -13.74 -6.88
N ALA A 252 -29.36 -14.93 -6.55
CA ALA A 252 -29.71 -15.30 -5.18
C ALA A 252 -28.47 -15.41 -4.27
N THR A 253 -27.32 -15.78 -4.84
CA THR A 253 -26.05 -15.87 -4.11
C THR A 253 -25.43 -14.48 -3.89
N GLU A 254 -25.63 -13.55 -4.83
CA GLU A 254 -25.17 -12.16 -4.69
C GLU A 254 -25.95 -11.39 -3.61
N VAL A 255 -27.27 -11.61 -3.52
CA VAL A 255 -28.13 -11.03 -2.48
C VAL A 255 -27.82 -11.61 -1.08
N ALA A 256 -27.29 -12.83 -1.01
CA ALA A 256 -26.86 -13.47 0.25
C ALA A 256 -25.55 -12.89 0.82
N SER A 257 -24.81 -12.07 0.09
CA SER A 257 -23.50 -11.54 0.52
C SER A 257 -23.56 -10.34 1.48
N LYS A 258 -24.75 -9.94 1.94
CA LYS A 258 -24.95 -9.01 3.06
C LYS A 258 -24.60 -9.61 4.44
N ALA A 259 -23.65 -10.53 4.50
CA ALA A 259 -23.03 -10.93 5.75
C ALA A 259 -22.39 -9.68 6.38
N THR A 260 -22.90 -9.30 7.55
CA THR A 260 -22.25 -8.27 8.36
C THR A 260 -20.82 -8.71 8.66
N LEU A 261 -19.88 -7.77 8.80
CA LEU A 261 -18.45 -8.09 9.06
C LEU A 261 -18.24 -9.07 10.23
N SER A 262 -19.21 -9.15 11.16
CA SER A 262 -19.20 -10.03 12.32
C SER A 262 -19.23 -11.53 11.98
N GLU A 263 -19.62 -11.94 10.78
CA GLU A 263 -19.72 -13.35 10.37
C GLU A 263 -18.52 -13.81 9.51
N ARG A 264 -17.60 -12.90 9.16
CA ARG A 264 -16.48 -13.23 8.27
C ARG A 264 -15.32 -13.87 9.05
N PRO A 265 -14.61 -14.84 8.45
CA PRO A 265 -13.41 -15.43 9.05
C PRO A 265 -12.46 -14.33 9.49
N THR A 266 -12.12 -14.33 10.77
CA THR A 266 -11.31 -13.29 11.40
C THR A 266 -10.16 -13.96 12.16
N SER A 267 -8.94 -13.49 11.95
CA SER A 267 -7.76 -13.89 12.72
C SER A 267 -7.10 -12.67 13.34
N THR A 268 -6.35 -12.86 14.43
CA THR A 268 -5.59 -11.79 15.08
C THR A 268 -4.14 -12.21 15.24
N HIS A 269 -3.24 -11.37 14.76
CA HIS A 269 -1.80 -11.54 14.85
C HIS A 269 -1.27 -10.60 15.93
N VAL A 270 -0.79 -11.17 17.04
CA VAL A 270 -0.21 -10.40 18.13
C VAL A 270 1.20 -9.95 17.76
N VAL A 271 1.46 -8.64 17.84
CA VAL A 271 2.78 -8.05 17.59
C VAL A 271 3.57 -8.00 18.89
N ASP A 272 2.94 -7.48 19.94
CA ASP A 272 3.43 -7.40 21.30
C ASP A 272 2.24 -7.30 22.28
N GLU A 273 2.50 -7.03 23.57
CA GLU A 273 1.47 -6.91 24.61
C GLU A 273 0.43 -5.80 24.34
N THR A 274 0.76 -4.83 23.49
CA THR A 274 -0.03 -3.61 23.26
C THR A 274 -0.53 -3.45 21.82
N ILE A 275 0.08 -4.16 20.87
CA ILE A 275 -0.21 -4.04 19.44
C ILE A 275 -0.58 -5.40 18.86
N SER A 276 -1.70 -5.43 18.15
CA SER A 276 -2.12 -6.57 17.33
C SER A 276 -2.62 -6.09 15.98
N LEU A 277 -2.58 -6.98 14.99
CA LEU A 277 -3.15 -6.80 13.67
C LEU A 277 -4.28 -7.82 13.47
N THR A 278 -5.50 -7.33 13.37
CA THR A 278 -6.66 -8.15 13.03
C THR A 278 -6.82 -8.26 11.52
N VAL A 279 -7.09 -9.46 11.02
CA VAL A 279 -7.37 -9.76 9.61
C VAL A 279 -8.80 -10.22 9.49
N ILE A 280 -9.56 -9.60 8.60
CA ILE A 280 -10.91 -10.02 8.23
C ILE A 280 -10.86 -10.50 6.78
N ALA A 281 -11.27 -11.74 6.53
CA ALA A 281 -11.39 -12.27 5.18
C ALA A 281 -12.52 -11.53 4.43
N ALA A 282 -12.17 -10.69 3.47
CA ALA A 282 -13.10 -9.79 2.79
C ALA A 282 -12.54 -9.26 1.47
N GLY A 283 -13.43 -8.95 0.52
CA GLY A 283 -13.06 -8.54 -0.82
C GLY A 283 -12.62 -9.72 -1.69
N LYS A 284 -12.19 -9.40 -2.91
CA LYS A 284 -11.69 -10.34 -3.91
C LYS A 284 -10.38 -9.82 -4.52
N SER A 285 -9.47 -10.75 -4.78
CA SER A 285 -8.29 -10.44 -5.57
C SER A 285 -8.70 -10.04 -6.99
N VAL A 286 -8.06 -9.01 -7.53
CA VAL A 286 -8.31 -8.52 -8.88
C VAL A 286 -7.16 -8.88 -9.81
N ALA A 287 -7.45 -9.15 -11.08
CA ALA A 287 -6.43 -9.37 -12.10
C ALA A 287 -5.46 -8.17 -12.17
N ASN A 288 -4.22 -8.37 -12.60
CA ASN A 288 -3.28 -7.24 -12.72
C ASN A 288 -3.71 -6.30 -13.86
N GLU A 289 -4.19 -6.92 -14.92
CA GLU A 289 -4.67 -6.31 -16.15
C GLU A 289 -5.83 -5.35 -15.90
N SER A 290 -6.63 -5.59 -14.85
CA SER A 290 -7.78 -4.75 -14.53
C SER A 290 -7.51 -3.56 -13.61
N THR A 291 -6.26 -3.36 -13.18
CA THR A 291 -5.91 -2.25 -12.28
C THR A 291 -5.64 -0.96 -13.00
N VAL A 292 -6.00 0.14 -12.35
CA VAL A 292 -5.94 1.50 -12.92
C VAL A 292 -5.37 2.46 -11.89
N GLU A 293 -4.41 3.28 -12.32
CA GLU A 293 -3.98 4.47 -11.60
C GLU A 293 -4.86 5.66 -12.04
N LEU A 294 -5.35 6.43 -11.09
CA LEU A 294 -6.14 7.63 -11.30
C LEU A 294 -5.26 8.87 -11.07
N THR A 295 -5.47 9.89 -11.89
CA THR A 295 -4.85 11.18 -11.61
C THR A 295 -5.68 12.33 -12.16
N THR A 296 -5.43 13.51 -11.62
CA THR A 296 -6.09 14.73 -12.06
C THR A 296 -5.08 15.73 -12.58
N ARG A 297 -5.55 16.59 -13.48
CA ARG A 297 -4.74 17.67 -14.07
C ARG A 297 -5.61 18.90 -14.27
N LYS A 298 -5.08 20.07 -13.93
CA LYS A 298 -5.73 21.34 -14.26
C LYS A 298 -5.65 21.61 -15.77
N THR A 299 -6.74 22.08 -16.38
CA THR A 299 -6.76 22.48 -17.80
C THR A 299 -5.60 23.42 -18.13
N GLY A 300 -4.82 23.10 -19.16
CA GLY A 300 -3.66 23.88 -19.60
C GLY A 300 -2.34 23.50 -18.94
N ASN A 301 -2.33 22.71 -17.86
CA ASN A 301 -1.08 22.26 -17.24
C ASN A 301 -0.44 21.11 -18.02
N ALA A 302 0.89 21.07 -18.07
CA ALA A 302 1.63 19.95 -18.61
C ALA A 302 1.60 18.74 -17.66
N MET A 303 1.68 17.53 -18.21
CA MET A 303 1.80 16.30 -17.43
C MET A 303 3.25 16.00 -17.08
N GLN A 304 3.48 15.54 -15.86
CA GLN A 304 4.78 15.01 -15.43
C GLN A 304 4.91 13.54 -15.86
N TRP A 305 5.04 13.29 -17.17
CA TRP A 305 4.99 11.94 -17.74
C TRP A 305 6.05 11.00 -17.19
N LYS A 306 7.27 11.48 -16.90
CA LYS A 306 8.32 10.67 -16.27
C LYS A 306 7.88 10.15 -14.90
N GLU A 307 7.29 11.01 -14.07
CA GLU A 307 6.81 10.60 -12.75
C GLU A 307 5.66 9.60 -12.85
N LYS A 308 4.71 9.83 -13.76
CA LYS A 308 3.57 8.95 -14.01
C LYS A 308 3.99 7.59 -14.55
N TYR A 309 4.89 7.57 -15.54
CA TYR A 309 5.45 6.33 -16.06
C TYR A 309 6.13 5.52 -14.96
N LEU A 310 6.92 6.14 -14.09
CA LEU A 310 7.55 5.43 -12.96
C LEU A 310 6.54 4.89 -11.95
N GLN A 311 5.34 5.48 -11.83
CA GLN A 311 4.27 4.92 -11.00
C GLN A 311 3.83 3.58 -11.60
N LEU A 312 3.41 3.62 -12.87
CA LEU A 312 2.93 2.47 -13.63
C LEU A 312 3.99 1.38 -13.77
N TYR A 313 5.24 1.75 -14.03
CA TYR A 313 6.33 0.81 -14.25
C TYR A 313 6.64 0.00 -12.98
N PHE A 314 6.81 0.62 -11.81
CA PHE A 314 7.14 -0.15 -10.61
C PHE A 314 5.96 -0.89 -9.98
N SER A 315 4.72 -0.45 -10.26
CA SER A 315 3.51 -1.16 -9.85
C SER A 315 3.06 -2.21 -10.88
N GLN A 316 3.58 -2.14 -12.11
CA GLN A 316 3.09 -2.89 -13.27
C GLN A 316 1.59 -2.67 -13.51
N THR A 317 1.11 -1.47 -13.17
CA THR A 317 -0.27 -1.04 -13.43
C THR A 317 -0.42 -0.70 -14.92
N PRO A 318 -1.33 -1.35 -15.65
CA PRO A 318 -1.40 -1.25 -17.10
C PRO A 318 -1.96 0.08 -17.60
N GLU A 319 -2.87 0.71 -16.83
CA GLU A 319 -3.62 1.88 -17.27
C GLU A 319 -3.53 3.07 -16.32
N LEU A 320 -3.60 4.26 -16.91
CA LEU A 320 -3.65 5.55 -16.24
C LEU A 320 -4.86 6.33 -16.77
N PHE A 321 -5.79 6.68 -15.89
CA PHE A 321 -6.91 7.57 -16.23
C PHE A 321 -6.66 8.98 -15.70
N ILE A 322 -6.87 9.98 -16.55
CA ILE A 322 -6.51 11.38 -16.30
C ILE A 322 -7.76 12.24 -16.37
N GLY A 323 -8.27 12.65 -15.22
CA GLY A 323 -9.34 13.65 -15.13
C GLY A 323 -8.80 15.06 -15.37
N THR A 324 -9.22 15.71 -16.46
CA THR A 324 -8.89 17.12 -16.73
C THR A 324 -9.96 18.01 -16.11
N GLN A 325 -9.54 18.95 -15.25
CA GLN A 325 -10.45 19.79 -14.48
C GLN A 325 -10.11 21.28 -14.49
N ARG A 326 -11.14 22.11 -14.29
CA ARG A 326 -11.04 23.52 -13.92
C ARG A 326 -11.91 23.79 -12.70
N ASN A 327 -11.27 24.12 -11.57
CA ASN A 327 -11.91 24.42 -10.28
C ASN A 327 -12.92 23.33 -9.86
N GLY A 328 -12.52 22.06 -9.96
CA GLY A 328 -13.33 20.91 -9.57
C GLY A 328 -14.36 20.45 -10.62
N CYS A 329 -14.55 21.19 -11.70
CA CYS A 329 -15.33 20.75 -12.85
C CYS A 329 -14.46 19.91 -13.80
N PHE A 330 -14.74 18.61 -13.86
CA PHE A 330 -14.07 17.66 -14.75
C PHE A 330 -14.80 17.61 -16.08
N THR A 331 -14.09 17.93 -17.16
CA THR A 331 -14.67 18.02 -18.51
C THR A 331 -14.27 16.86 -19.42
N ASP A 332 -13.24 16.12 -19.04
CA ASP A 332 -12.66 15.04 -19.84
C ASP A 332 -11.93 14.04 -18.94
N VAL A 333 -12.01 12.75 -19.27
CA VAL A 333 -11.26 11.68 -18.64
C VAL A 333 -10.52 10.91 -19.73
N GLN A 334 -9.21 11.15 -19.83
CA GLN A 334 -8.37 10.48 -20.83
C GLN A 334 -7.82 9.17 -20.28
N ARG A 335 -7.83 8.13 -21.12
CA ARG A 335 -7.21 6.84 -20.80
C ARG A 335 -5.87 6.73 -21.52
N LYS A 336 -4.85 6.24 -20.82
CA LYS A 336 -3.52 5.93 -21.36
C LYS A 336 -3.09 4.57 -20.85
N THR A 337 -2.41 3.81 -21.70
CA THR A 337 -1.77 2.56 -21.31
C THR A 337 -0.28 2.79 -21.05
N ILE A 338 0.35 1.94 -20.25
CA ILE A 338 1.80 1.97 -20.05
C ILE A 338 2.55 1.82 -21.40
N GLN A 339 2.02 1.03 -22.33
CA GLN A 339 2.56 0.86 -23.69
C GLN A 339 2.49 2.17 -24.48
N SER A 340 1.40 2.94 -24.35
CA SER A 340 1.29 4.26 -25.01
C SER A 340 2.29 5.30 -24.48
N LEU A 341 2.97 4.99 -23.36
CA LEU A 341 4.01 5.80 -22.75
C LEU A 341 5.41 5.19 -22.92
N SER A 342 5.60 4.22 -23.81
CA SER A 342 6.89 3.54 -24.05
C SER A 342 8.04 4.49 -24.35
N TYR A 343 7.79 5.58 -25.09
CA TYR A 343 8.77 6.64 -25.36
C TYR A 343 9.36 7.26 -24.07
N VAL A 344 8.61 7.26 -22.96
CA VAL A 344 9.12 7.70 -21.65
C VAL A 344 10.05 6.63 -21.08
N GLY A 345 9.68 5.35 -21.22
CA GLY A 345 10.46 4.18 -20.83
C GLY A 345 11.85 4.18 -21.46
N ASP A 346 11.93 4.38 -22.77
CA ASP A 346 13.19 4.41 -23.52
C ASP A 346 14.15 5.48 -22.96
N ASN A 347 13.60 6.65 -22.63
CA ASN A 347 14.33 7.77 -22.07
C ASN A 347 14.79 7.58 -20.61
N ILE A 348 14.31 6.53 -19.92
CA ILE A 348 14.70 6.25 -18.53
C ILE A 348 15.50 4.95 -18.36
N GLN A 349 15.74 4.18 -19.43
CA GLN A 349 16.49 2.92 -19.39
C GLN A 349 17.87 3.07 -18.72
N LYS A 350 18.60 4.14 -19.04
CA LYS A 350 19.88 4.44 -18.37
C LYS A 350 19.72 4.55 -16.85
N ARG A 351 18.64 5.19 -16.37
CA ARG A 351 18.38 5.35 -14.93
C ARG A 351 17.92 4.04 -14.28
N LEU A 352 17.18 3.20 -14.99
CA LEU A 352 16.77 1.88 -14.51
C LEU A 352 17.99 0.98 -14.27
N ARG A 353 18.97 0.99 -15.18
CA ARG A 353 20.28 0.33 -14.96
C ARG A 353 21.00 0.82 -13.73
N MET A 354 21.09 2.15 -13.58
CA MET A 354 21.74 2.78 -12.42
C MET A 354 21.04 2.38 -11.12
N LEU A 355 19.70 2.30 -11.13
CA LEU A 355 18.93 1.81 -9.98
C LEU A 355 19.23 0.34 -9.69
N GLY A 356 19.25 -0.54 -10.69
CA GLY A 356 19.57 -1.96 -10.50
C GLY A 356 20.90 -2.15 -9.79
N LYS A 357 21.95 -1.46 -10.26
CA LYS A 357 23.27 -1.46 -9.60
C LYS A 357 23.25 -0.84 -8.21
N ALA A 358 22.47 0.23 -8.02
CA ALA A 358 22.33 0.86 -6.71
C ALA A 358 21.67 -0.08 -5.68
N LEU A 359 20.69 -0.88 -6.09
CA LEU A 359 20.07 -1.88 -5.23
C LEU A 359 21.11 -2.94 -4.78
N TYR A 360 21.95 -3.46 -5.69
CA TYR A 360 23.06 -4.34 -5.28
C TYR A 360 24.03 -3.68 -4.29
N ALA A 361 24.37 -2.41 -4.48
CA ALA A 361 25.21 -1.65 -3.55
C ALA A 361 24.54 -1.49 -2.17
N ILE A 362 23.22 -1.23 -2.13
CA ILE A 362 22.43 -1.15 -0.91
C ILE A 362 22.38 -2.52 -0.21
N GLN A 363 22.13 -3.61 -0.93
CA GLN A 363 22.12 -4.97 -0.37
C GLN A 363 23.48 -5.33 0.24
N THR A 364 24.57 -5.03 -0.47
CA THR A 364 25.94 -5.24 0.02
C THR A 364 26.21 -4.43 1.29
N LEU A 365 25.79 -3.15 1.31
CA LEU A 365 25.94 -2.26 2.46
C LEU A 365 25.20 -2.81 3.70
N VAL A 366 23.94 -3.21 3.53
CA VAL A 366 23.11 -3.75 4.61
C VAL A 366 23.64 -5.10 5.08
N GLY A 367 24.08 -5.97 4.17
CA GLY A 367 24.72 -7.25 4.48
C GLY A 367 25.98 -7.09 5.34
N LYS A 368 26.86 -6.13 5.00
CA LYS A 368 28.06 -5.82 5.80
C LYS A 368 27.75 -5.31 7.20
N SER A 369 26.61 -4.63 7.38
CA SER A 369 26.16 -4.17 8.69
C SER A 369 25.65 -5.30 9.59
N GLY A 370 25.38 -6.49 9.03
CA GLY A 370 24.91 -7.66 9.76
C GLY A 370 23.46 -7.58 10.23
N SER A 371 22.98 -8.65 10.88
CA SER A 371 21.60 -8.80 11.34
C SER A 371 21.18 -7.82 12.44
N THR A 372 22.14 -7.35 13.23
CA THR A 372 21.93 -6.31 14.27
C THR A 372 22.01 -4.90 13.69
N GLY A 373 22.53 -4.74 12.48
CA GLY A 373 22.65 -3.46 11.79
C GLY A 373 21.32 -2.77 11.57
N ARG A 374 21.27 -1.45 11.80
CA ARG A 374 20.12 -0.59 11.49
C ARG A 374 20.61 0.64 10.76
N LEU A 375 20.34 0.69 9.46
CA LEU A 375 20.78 1.78 8.62
C LEU A 375 19.60 2.64 8.17
N SER A 376 19.88 3.85 7.73
CA SER A 376 18.92 4.72 7.06
C SER A 376 19.59 5.40 5.88
N LEU A 377 18.94 5.33 4.73
CA LEU A 377 19.30 6.12 3.56
C LEU A 377 18.61 7.47 3.68
N VAL A 378 19.38 8.56 3.68
CA VAL A 378 18.88 9.94 3.69
C VAL A 378 19.29 10.60 2.39
N GLY A 379 18.31 10.79 1.51
CA GLY A 379 18.48 11.61 0.31
C GLY A 379 18.46 13.09 0.68
N LYS A 380 19.50 13.84 0.31
CA LYS A 380 19.59 15.29 0.53
C LYS A 380 20.47 15.92 -0.54
N ASP A 381 20.00 17.01 -1.16
CA ASP A 381 20.79 17.80 -2.12
C ASP A 381 21.48 16.99 -3.25
N LYS A 382 20.81 15.92 -3.72
CA LYS A 382 21.25 14.91 -4.71
C LYS A 382 22.18 13.81 -4.19
N GLU A 383 22.63 13.89 -2.94
CA GLU A 383 23.40 12.85 -2.29
C GLU A 383 22.49 11.79 -1.65
N LEU A 384 23.04 10.60 -1.45
CA LEU A 384 22.42 9.54 -0.67
C LEU A 384 23.34 9.18 0.50
N LEU A 385 23.06 9.81 1.63
CA LEU A 385 23.81 9.65 2.86
C LEU A 385 23.32 8.40 3.60
N VAL A 386 24.25 7.68 4.23
CA VAL A 386 23.94 6.50 5.04
C VAL A 386 24.17 6.87 6.50
N TYR A 387 23.17 6.65 7.33
CA TYR A 387 23.24 6.85 8.77
C TYR A 387 23.01 5.52 9.50
N GLU A 388 23.61 5.35 10.67
CA GLU A 388 23.14 4.38 11.65
C GLU A 388 21.92 4.92 12.40
N ARG A 389 20.97 4.04 12.72
CA ARG A 389 19.83 4.35 13.60
C ARG A 389 20.24 4.17 15.06
N ALA A 390 19.77 5.07 15.92
CA ALA A 390 20.03 5.03 17.34
C ALA A 390 19.30 3.87 18.07
N THR A 391 18.19 3.39 17.50
CA THR A 391 17.41 2.28 18.06
C THR A 391 17.60 1.00 17.25
N SER A 392 17.49 -0.14 17.94
CA SER A 392 17.49 -1.47 17.33
C SER A 392 16.12 -1.90 16.80
N ASP A 393 15.12 -1.00 16.84
CA ASP A 393 13.73 -1.32 16.50
C ASP A 393 13.66 -1.95 15.11
N SER A 394 12.96 -3.07 15.06
CA SER A 394 12.78 -3.88 13.86
C SER A 394 11.53 -3.43 13.11
N CYS A 395 11.54 -3.54 11.77
CA CYS A 395 10.39 -3.25 10.94
C CYS A 395 9.38 -4.41 10.87
N LEU A 396 9.75 -5.57 11.44
CA LEU A 396 8.95 -6.79 11.58
C LEU A 396 9.13 -7.43 12.97
N PRO A 397 8.12 -8.14 13.50
CA PRO A 397 8.31 -8.96 14.70
C PRO A 397 9.34 -10.08 14.46
N ASN A 398 10.02 -10.52 15.52
CA ASN A 398 11.08 -11.54 15.44
C ASN A 398 10.60 -12.86 14.82
N ASP A 399 9.38 -13.28 15.10
CA ASP A 399 8.83 -14.53 14.52
C ASP A 399 8.63 -14.45 13.00
N TYR A 400 8.41 -13.24 12.46
CA TYR A 400 8.35 -13.03 11.02
C TYR A 400 9.74 -12.95 10.39
N LEU A 401 10.75 -12.43 11.11
CA LEU A 401 12.15 -12.42 10.64
C LEU A 401 12.72 -13.83 10.46
N LYS A 402 12.30 -14.79 11.28
CA LYS A 402 12.74 -16.21 11.17
C LYS A 402 12.44 -16.83 9.81
N ARG A 403 11.46 -16.30 9.08
CA ARG A 403 11.05 -16.80 7.75
C ARG A 403 12.10 -16.57 6.68
N PHE A 404 12.97 -15.59 6.86
CA PHE A 404 14.03 -15.25 5.91
C PHE A 404 15.30 -16.07 6.12
N SER A 405 15.37 -16.85 7.19
CA SER A 405 16.44 -17.82 7.39
C SER A 405 16.09 -19.10 6.63
N ALA A 406 17.06 -19.67 5.92
CA ALA A 406 16.92 -21.02 5.40
C ALA A 406 16.59 -21.95 6.59
N TRP A 407 15.64 -22.87 6.41
CA TRP A 407 15.38 -23.89 7.42
C TRP A 407 16.63 -24.77 7.51
N GLY A 408 17.51 -24.46 8.47
CA GLY A 408 18.60 -25.34 8.84
C GLY A 408 18.01 -26.70 9.22
N ILE A 409 18.60 -27.76 8.69
CA ILE A 409 18.22 -29.16 8.92
C ILE A 409 18.31 -29.56 10.42
N ASP A 410 18.76 -28.66 11.31
CA ASP A 410 18.95 -28.92 12.74
C ASP A 410 17.74 -28.62 13.66
N SER A 411 16.55 -28.27 13.14
CA SER A 411 15.36 -28.01 13.98
C SER A 411 14.27 -29.08 13.96
N MET A 412 14.59 -30.32 13.55
CA MET A 412 13.71 -31.49 13.76
C MET A 412 13.77 -32.08 15.19
N ALA A 413 14.28 -31.34 16.17
CA ALA A 413 14.24 -31.72 17.58
C ALA A 413 13.72 -30.55 18.45
N GLY A 414 12.46 -30.18 18.26
CA GLY A 414 11.81 -29.13 19.06
C GLY A 414 10.30 -29.19 18.92
N SER A 415 9.68 -30.06 19.72
CA SER A 415 8.24 -30.28 19.92
C SER A 415 7.29 -29.20 19.36
N TRP A 416 6.63 -29.52 18.24
CA TRP A 416 5.29 -28.99 18.00
C TRP A 416 4.36 -29.65 19.01
N ASN A 417 3.89 -28.86 19.98
CA ASN A 417 2.83 -29.30 20.88
C ASN A 417 1.53 -29.36 20.06
N VAL A 418 1.22 -30.55 19.54
CA VAL A 418 -0.01 -30.86 18.82
C VAL A 418 -1.14 -30.90 19.85
N SER A 419 -1.74 -29.74 20.12
CA SER A 419 -2.92 -29.67 20.98
C SER A 419 -3.91 -28.59 20.56
N VAL A 420 -4.14 -28.37 19.27
CA VAL A 420 -5.42 -27.90 18.73
C VAL A 420 -5.59 -28.48 17.31
N ILE A 421 -6.80 -28.91 16.96
CA ILE A 421 -7.22 -29.63 15.73
C ILE A 421 -7.20 -31.16 15.85
N ARG A 422 -8.05 -31.68 16.75
CA ARG A 422 -8.85 -32.89 16.49
C ARG A 422 -10.24 -32.73 17.12
N ARG A 423 -11.20 -32.26 16.32
CA ARG A 423 -12.64 -32.59 16.46
C ARG A 423 -13.40 -31.97 15.27
N ALA A 424 -13.63 -32.80 14.25
CA ALA A 424 -14.83 -32.79 13.39
C ALA A 424 -14.62 -33.76 12.22
N LEU A 425 -14.54 -35.05 12.53
CA LEU A 425 -14.91 -36.13 11.61
C LEU A 425 -15.42 -37.27 12.49
N TRP A 426 -16.70 -37.17 12.86
CA TRP A 426 -17.72 -38.22 12.88
C TRP A 426 -19.07 -37.52 12.99
#